data_AF-A0A317HD56-F1
#
_entry.id   AF-A0A317HD56-F1
#
_cell.length_a   1.000
_cell.length_b   1.000
_cell.length_c   1.000
_cell.angle_alpha   90.00
_cell.angle_beta   90.00
_cell.angle_gamma   90.00
#
_symmetry.space_group_name_H-M   'P 1'
#
loop_
_entity.id
_entity.type
_entity.pdbx_description
1 polymer ?
#
loop_
_entity_poly.entity_id
_entity_poly.type
_entity_poly.pdbx_seq_one_letter_code
_entity_poly.pdbx_strand_id
1 'polypeptide(L)'
;MLKVFLFFIYLILVSFSLFAVIFVRPAKSQQFVTVPYIFSPGMVANASQVMADFNSLVNNGNAVATALNTQISSVIPLPSGSIVFFYNTACPTGWNQELGWQGLFIRGFDPGGVNDPTTPSHVATTETQGLLSHSHNAVTPNPITNSADASVNLLSTSGNANGPFAASGSETTGTITVNSTGAATLLPPSVGLILCKKV
;
A
#
# COMPACT_ATOMS: atom_id res chain seq x y z
N MET A 1 -10.39 -17.83 26.30
CA MET A 1 -9.15 -17.02 26.25
C MET A 1 -7.91 -17.82 25.85
N LEU A 2 -7.63 -18.99 26.45
CA LEU A 2 -6.42 -19.78 26.14
C LEU A 2 -6.26 -20.18 24.65
N LYS A 3 -7.36 -20.54 23.96
CA LYS A 3 -7.33 -20.91 22.53
C LYS A 3 -6.97 -19.74 21.60
N VAL A 4 -7.38 -18.53 21.94
CA VAL A 4 -7.06 -17.31 21.16
C VAL A 4 -5.59 -16.96 21.33
N PHE A 5 -5.06 -17.09 22.54
CA PHE A 5 -3.64 -16.86 22.83
C PHE A 5 -2.72 -17.85 22.09
N LEU A 6 -3.09 -19.13 22.03
CA LEU A 6 -2.33 -20.14 21.28
C LEU A 6 -2.36 -19.90 19.75
N PHE A 7 -3.46 -19.37 19.22
CA PHE A 7 -3.57 -19.02 17.81
C PHE A 7 -2.64 -17.86 17.42
N PHE A 8 -2.52 -16.83 18.27
CA PHE A 8 -1.59 -15.72 18.04
C PHE A 8 -0.12 -16.16 18.10
N ILE A 9 0.23 -17.05 19.02
CA ILE A 9 1.60 -17.61 19.09
C ILE A 9 1.92 -18.41 17.82
N TYR A 10 0.98 -19.22 17.32
CA TYR A 10 1.17 -19.97 16.08
C TYR A 10 1.34 -19.05 14.88
N LEU A 11 0.54 -17.98 14.77
CA LEU A 11 0.64 -17.01 13.68
C LEU A 11 1.99 -16.27 13.69
N ILE A 12 2.49 -15.89 14.86
CA ILE A 12 3.80 -15.24 15.02
C ILE A 12 4.93 -16.20 14.63
N LEU A 13 4.87 -17.47 15.03
CA LEU A 13 5.90 -18.48 14.71
C LEU A 13 5.92 -18.83 13.21
N VAL A 14 4.77 -18.94 12.56
CA VAL A 14 4.68 -19.17 11.11
C VAL A 14 5.18 -17.94 10.34
N SER A 15 4.86 -16.74 10.81
CA SER A 15 5.34 -15.49 10.20
C SER A 15 6.85 -15.32 10.34
N PHE A 16 7.43 -15.62 11.50
CA PHE A 16 8.88 -15.61 11.72
C PHE A 16 9.61 -16.66 10.86
N SER A 17 9.00 -17.83 10.69
CA SER A 17 9.55 -18.90 9.84
C SER A 17 9.53 -18.51 8.36
N LEU A 18 8.46 -17.85 7.90
CA LEU A 18 8.36 -17.36 6.52
C LEU A 18 9.30 -16.17 6.25
N PHE A 19 9.48 -15.27 7.23
CA PHE A 19 10.44 -14.16 7.12
C PHE A 19 11.90 -14.66 7.13
N ALA A 20 12.21 -15.72 7.89
CA ALA A 20 13.52 -16.35 7.89
C ALA A 20 13.86 -17.02 6.55
N VAL A 21 12.88 -17.60 5.84
CA VAL A 21 13.13 -18.25 4.54
C VAL A 21 13.37 -17.23 3.41
N ILE A 22 12.79 -16.02 3.51
CA ILE A 22 12.89 -15.00 2.45
C ILE A 22 14.13 -14.11 2.62
N PHE A 23 14.55 -13.80 3.86
CA PHE A 23 15.72 -12.94 4.11
C PHE A 23 16.98 -13.67 4.62
N VAL A 24 16.88 -14.96 4.94
CA VAL A 24 18.03 -15.81 5.30
C VAL A 24 18.21 -16.90 4.24
N ARG A 25 18.21 -16.51 2.96
CA ARG A 25 19.23 -17.11 2.11
C ARG A 25 20.48 -16.34 2.47
N PRO A 26 21.36 -16.85 3.37
CA PRO A 26 22.69 -16.29 3.41
C PRO A 26 23.14 -16.33 1.95
N ALA A 27 23.58 -15.19 1.40
CA ALA A 27 24.58 -15.27 0.37
C ALA A 27 25.59 -16.23 0.97
N LYS A 28 25.53 -17.51 0.59
CA LYS A 28 26.42 -18.52 1.15
C LYS A 28 27.75 -17.86 0.96
N SER A 29 28.44 -17.57 2.07
CA SER A 29 29.80 -17.13 2.04
C SER A 29 30.51 -18.26 1.32
N GLN A 30 30.57 -18.16 0.00
CA GLN A 30 31.42 -18.94 -0.86
C GLN A 30 32.76 -18.27 -0.62
N GLN A 31 33.25 -18.44 0.61
CA GLN A 31 34.62 -18.15 0.94
C GLN A 31 35.39 -18.99 -0.07
N PHE A 32 36.15 -18.32 -0.92
CA PHE A 32 37.19 -18.99 -1.65
C PHE A 32 37.96 -19.78 -0.59
N VAL A 33 37.91 -21.11 -0.70
CA VAL A 33 38.74 -21.97 0.14
C VAL A 33 40.14 -21.41 -0.05
N THR A 34 40.74 -20.89 1.03
CA THR A 34 42.10 -20.35 1.00
C THR A 34 42.95 -21.36 0.26
N VAL A 35 43.57 -20.93 -0.84
CA VAL A 35 44.41 -21.80 -1.67
C VAL A 35 45.40 -22.46 -0.70
N PRO A 36 45.41 -23.79 -0.58
CA PRO A 36 46.01 -24.47 0.58
C PRO A 36 47.54 -24.39 0.63
N TYR A 37 48.18 -23.61 -0.24
CA TYR A 37 49.63 -23.56 -0.35
C TYR A 37 50.21 -22.23 0.16
N ILE A 38 50.88 -22.31 1.30
CA ILE A 38 51.80 -21.27 1.76
C ILE A 38 53.18 -21.66 1.21
N PHE A 39 53.71 -20.88 0.27
CA PHE A 39 55.12 -21.05 -0.14
C PHE A 39 56.01 -20.72 1.06
N SER A 40 56.50 -21.74 1.76
CA SER A 40 57.54 -21.55 2.76
C SER A 40 58.86 -21.26 2.05
N PRO A 41 59.64 -20.26 2.50
CA PRO A 41 60.96 -20.00 1.97
C PRO A 41 61.82 -21.28 1.96
N GLY A 42 62.40 -21.62 0.80
CA GLY A 42 63.28 -22.79 0.64
C GLY A 42 62.66 -24.05 0.03
N MET A 43 61.34 -24.08 -0.22
CA MET A 43 60.73 -25.19 -0.97
C MET A 43 60.88 -24.98 -2.49
N VAL A 44 61.32 -26.02 -3.20
CA VAL A 44 61.32 -26.05 -4.67
C VAL A 44 59.89 -26.34 -5.12
N ALA A 45 59.27 -25.41 -5.85
CA ALA A 45 57.93 -25.60 -6.38
C ALA A 45 57.90 -26.80 -7.35
N ASN A 46 57.07 -27.80 -7.05
CA ASN A 46 56.84 -28.91 -7.96
C ASN A 46 55.79 -28.51 -9.00
N ALA A 47 56.16 -28.55 -10.28
CA ALA A 47 55.28 -28.16 -11.38
C ALA A 47 53.94 -28.91 -11.38
N SER A 48 53.91 -30.19 -10.97
CA SER A 48 52.66 -30.96 -10.92
C SER A 48 51.71 -30.46 -9.83
N GLN A 49 52.25 -30.03 -8.68
CA GLN A 49 51.46 -29.48 -7.57
C GLN A 49 50.89 -28.11 -7.94
N VAL A 50 51.70 -27.22 -8.53
CA VAL A 50 51.25 -25.91 -8.99
C VAL A 50 50.11 -26.03 -10.00
N MET A 51 50.21 -26.96 -10.95
CA MET A 51 49.14 -27.21 -11.92
C MET A 51 47.88 -27.80 -11.28
N ALA A 52 48.02 -28.69 -10.29
CA ALA A 52 46.88 -29.23 -9.55
C ALA A 52 46.15 -28.12 -8.75
N ASP A 53 46.89 -27.23 -8.11
CA ASP A 53 46.33 -26.10 -7.36
C ASP A 53 45.65 -25.10 -8.28
N PHE A 54 46.26 -24.78 -9.42
CA PHE A 54 45.65 -23.93 -10.45
C PHE A 54 44.34 -24.54 -10.95
N ASN A 55 44.32 -25.83 -11.25
CA ASN A 55 43.10 -26.53 -11.67
C ASN A 55 42.02 -26.50 -10.57
N SER A 56 42.41 -26.64 -9.30
CA SER A 56 41.49 -26.52 -8.16
C SER A 56 40.88 -25.12 -8.07
N LEU A 57 41.69 -24.07 -8.24
CA LEU A 57 41.22 -22.69 -8.25
C LEU A 57 40.24 -22.42 -9.39
N VAL A 58 40.54 -22.89 -10.59
CA VAL A 58 39.66 -22.76 -11.76
C VAL A 58 38.33 -23.48 -11.51
N ASN A 59 38.37 -24.71 -11.00
CA ASN A 59 37.16 -25.48 -10.70
C ASN A 59 36.29 -24.80 -9.64
N ASN A 60 36.91 -24.28 -8.58
CA ASN A 60 36.20 -23.53 -7.54
C ASN A 60 35.58 -22.24 -8.11
N GLY A 61 36.31 -21.50 -8.96
CA GLY A 61 35.79 -20.32 -9.65
C GLY A 61 34.58 -20.64 -10.52
N ASN A 62 34.64 -21.72 -11.30
CA ASN A 62 33.53 -22.18 -12.13
C ASN A 62 32.31 -22.61 -11.29
N ALA A 63 32.53 -23.26 -10.14
CA ALA A 63 31.47 -23.65 -9.22
C ALA A 63 30.76 -22.41 -8.63
N VAL A 64 31.52 -21.39 -8.22
CA VAL A 64 30.96 -20.11 -7.73
C VAL A 64 30.15 -19.42 -8.83
N ALA A 65 30.71 -19.31 -10.04
CA ALA A 65 30.02 -18.68 -11.18
C ALA A 65 28.70 -19.40 -11.52
N THR A 66 28.71 -20.73 -11.52
CA THR A 66 27.51 -21.55 -11.75
C THR A 66 26.46 -21.35 -10.65
N ALA A 67 26.90 -21.31 -9.39
CA ALA A 67 26.02 -21.07 -8.25
C ALA A 67 25.38 -19.68 -8.32
N LEU A 68 26.15 -18.65 -8.68
CA LEU A 68 25.65 -17.28 -8.86
C LEU A 68 24.65 -17.20 -10.02
N ASN A 69 24.96 -17.79 -11.17
CA ASN A 69 24.04 -17.84 -12.31
C ASN A 69 22.73 -18.57 -11.96
N THR A 70 22.82 -19.67 -11.21
CA THR A 70 21.64 -20.37 -10.70
C THR A 70 20.81 -19.48 -9.79
N GLN A 71 21.43 -18.75 -8.87
CA GLN A 71 20.73 -17.81 -8.00
C GLN A 71 20.06 -16.68 -8.77
N ILE A 72 20.77 -16.06 -9.72
CA ILE A 72 20.23 -15.00 -10.59
C ILE A 72 19.05 -15.53 -11.40
N SER A 73 19.16 -16.72 -11.99
CA SER A 73 18.06 -17.35 -12.75
C SER A 73 16.87 -17.77 -11.87
N SER A 74 17.10 -17.96 -10.57
CA SER A 74 16.04 -18.29 -9.61
C SER A 74 15.28 -17.07 -9.11
N VAL A 75 15.75 -15.85 -9.41
CA VAL A 75 15.00 -14.63 -9.15
C VAL A 75 13.84 -14.61 -10.13
N ILE A 76 12.63 -14.85 -9.61
CA ILE A 76 11.40 -14.75 -10.40
C ILE A 76 11.26 -13.26 -10.76
N PRO A 77 11.34 -12.88 -12.05
CA PRO A 77 11.14 -11.50 -12.44
C PRO A 77 9.70 -11.10 -12.10
N LEU A 78 9.50 -9.84 -11.74
CA LEU A 78 8.14 -9.31 -11.57
C LEU A 78 7.37 -9.53 -12.88
N PRO A 79 6.17 -10.15 -12.83
CA PRO A 79 5.42 -10.45 -14.03
C PRO A 79 5.00 -9.16 -14.75
N SER A 80 4.92 -9.20 -16.07
CA SER A 80 4.35 -8.09 -16.86
C SER A 80 2.97 -7.72 -16.33
N GLY A 81 2.70 -6.41 -16.29
CA GLY A 81 1.50 -5.86 -15.68
C GLY A 81 1.61 -5.58 -14.18
N SER A 82 2.70 -5.99 -13.50
CA SER A 82 2.97 -5.60 -12.12
C SER A 82 3.04 -4.07 -11.98
N ILE A 83 2.48 -3.54 -10.89
CA ILE A 83 2.40 -2.11 -10.61
C ILE A 83 3.24 -1.81 -9.37
N VAL A 84 4.15 -0.83 -9.48
CA VAL A 84 5.04 -0.41 -8.40
C VAL A 84 5.14 1.12 -8.39
N PHE A 85 5.22 1.69 -7.20
CA PHE A 85 5.50 3.11 -7.01
C PHE A 85 7.00 3.35 -6.87
N PHE A 86 7.52 4.35 -7.57
CA PHE A 86 8.91 4.76 -7.47
C PHE A 86 9.01 6.19 -6.93
N TYR A 87 10.04 6.44 -6.12
CA TYR A 87 10.43 7.79 -5.71
C TYR A 87 11.40 8.41 -6.74
N ASN A 88 11.03 8.35 -8.02
CA ASN A 88 11.81 8.85 -9.15
C ASN A 88 10.93 9.78 -10.02
N THR A 89 11.56 10.55 -10.90
CA THR A 89 10.84 11.40 -11.88
C THR A 89 10.43 10.63 -13.15
N ALA A 90 10.93 9.42 -13.35
CA ALA A 90 10.64 8.57 -14.50
C ALA A 90 10.67 7.09 -14.11
N CYS A 91 9.99 6.25 -14.89
CA CYS A 91 10.01 4.80 -14.69
C CYS A 91 11.35 4.20 -15.13
N PRO A 92 11.89 3.21 -14.40
CA PRO A 92 13.12 2.52 -14.80
C PRO A 92 12.96 1.75 -16.12
N THR A 93 14.07 1.34 -16.72
CA THR A 93 14.07 0.50 -17.94
C THR A 93 13.23 -0.76 -17.76
N GLY A 94 12.37 -1.05 -18.74
CA GLY A 94 11.43 -2.17 -18.70
C GLY A 94 10.14 -1.88 -17.93
N TRP A 95 9.86 -0.62 -17.64
CA TRP A 95 8.63 -0.14 -17.03
C TRP A 95 8.07 1.04 -17.81
N ASN A 96 6.75 1.16 -17.85
CA ASN A 96 6.03 2.30 -18.43
C ASN A 96 5.28 3.03 -17.33
N GLN A 97 5.18 4.36 -17.43
CA GLN A 97 4.38 5.14 -16.50
C GLN A 97 2.89 4.85 -16.72
N GLU A 98 2.17 4.57 -15.63
CA GLU A 98 0.72 4.39 -15.67
C GLU A 98 0.06 5.74 -15.41
N LEU A 99 -0.46 6.35 -16.48
CA LEU A 99 -1.07 7.67 -16.43
C LEU A 99 -2.54 7.61 -15.98
N GLY A 100 -3.24 6.49 -16.23
CA GLY A 100 -4.68 6.39 -16.00
C GLY A 100 -5.08 6.40 -14.52
N TRP A 101 -4.14 6.13 -13.60
CA TRP A 101 -4.42 6.00 -12.17
C TRP A 101 -3.76 7.09 -11.31
N GLN A 102 -3.23 8.16 -11.94
CA GLN A 102 -2.62 9.26 -11.19
C GLN A 102 -3.66 10.04 -10.38
N GLY A 103 -3.31 10.36 -9.13
CA GLY A 103 -4.21 11.06 -8.21
C GLY A 103 -5.34 10.20 -7.64
N LEU A 104 -5.40 8.91 -8.00
CA LEU A 104 -6.37 7.98 -7.43
C LEU A 104 -5.82 7.29 -6.19
N PHE A 105 -6.71 6.95 -5.26
CA PHE A 105 -6.37 6.05 -4.16
C PHE A 105 -6.45 4.61 -4.62
N ILE A 106 -5.49 3.79 -4.19
CA ILE A 106 -5.51 2.34 -4.43
C ILE A 106 -6.26 1.68 -3.28
N ARG A 107 -7.12 0.74 -3.64
CA ARG A 107 -7.80 -0.15 -2.71
C ARG A 107 -7.59 -1.60 -3.13
N GLY A 108 -7.75 -2.52 -2.17
CA GLY A 108 -7.82 -3.93 -2.47
C GLY A 108 -9.08 -4.27 -3.28
N PHE A 109 -8.95 -5.22 -4.20
CA PHE A 109 -10.10 -5.87 -4.83
C PHE A 109 -10.82 -6.71 -3.78
N ASP A 110 -12.09 -6.39 -3.52
CA ASP A 110 -12.95 -7.10 -2.56
C ASP A 110 -14.11 -7.77 -3.34
N PRO A 111 -13.92 -9.01 -3.83
CA PRO A 111 -14.95 -9.70 -4.63
C PRO A 111 -16.21 -10.04 -3.83
N GLY A 112 -16.19 -9.92 -2.48
CA GLY A 112 -17.31 -10.22 -1.61
C GLY A 112 -18.01 -8.98 -1.05
N GLY A 113 -17.49 -7.78 -1.28
CA GLY A 113 -18.07 -6.51 -0.80
C GLY A 113 -18.29 -6.45 0.71
N VAL A 114 -17.51 -7.20 1.51
CA VAL A 114 -17.72 -7.27 2.96
C VAL A 114 -17.49 -5.89 3.58
N ASN A 115 -16.49 -5.16 3.08
CA ASN A 115 -16.16 -3.81 3.55
C ASN A 115 -16.53 -2.72 2.56
N ASP A 116 -17.08 -3.09 1.40
CA ASP A 116 -17.58 -2.17 0.39
C ASP A 116 -18.94 -2.64 -0.13
N PRO A 117 -20.03 -2.02 0.34
CA PRO A 117 -21.38 -2.39 -0.05
C PRO A 117 -21.72 -1.98 -1.48
N THR A 118 -20.87 -1.20 -2.17
CA THR A 118 -21.15 -0.65 -3.49
C THR A 118 -20.64 -1.57 -4.61
N THR A 119 -21.34 -2.69 -4.81
CA THR A 119 -21.15 -3.67 -5.91
C THR A 119 -19.76 -4.34 -5.96
N PRO A 120 -19.63 -5.54 -6.58
CA PRO A 120 -18.32 -6.18 -6.72
C PRO A 120 -17.49 -5.37 -7.73
N SER A 121 -16.71 -4.41 -7.25
CA SER A 121 -15.84 -3.58 -8.09
C SER A 121 -14.84 -4.47 -8.81
N HIS A 122 -14.91 -4.51 -10.14
CA HIS A 122 -14.01 -5.30 -10.96
C HIS A 122 -12.55 -4.85 -10.75
N VAL A 123 -11.59 -5.75 -10.99
CA VAL A 123 -10.18 -5.37 -11.00
C VAL A 123 -9.97 -4.23 -11.99
N ALA A 124 -9.26 -3.17 -11.56
CA ALA A 124 -8.93 -1.99 -12.35
C ALA A 124 -10.11 -1.08 -12.75
N THR A 125 -11.23 -1.10 -12.03
CA THR A 125 -12.26 -0.06 -12.14
C THR A 125 -12.00 1.09 -11.18
N THR A 126 -12.29 2.31 -11.62
CA THR A 126 -12.30 3.50 -10.77
C THR A 126 -13.67 3.69 -10.13
N GLU A 127 -13.69 4.06 -8.87
CA GLU A 127 -14.92 4.45 -8.18
C GLU A 127 -14.99 5.97 -8.05
N THR A 128 -16.20 6.51 -8.17
CA THR A 128 -16.43 7.92 -7.89
C THR A 128 -16.36 8.14 -6.39
N GLN A 129 -15.67 9.19 -5.93
CA GLN A 129 -15.69 9.54 -4.51
C GLN A 129 -17.12 9.88 -4.10
N GLY A 130 -17.67 9.09 -3.19
CA GLY A 130 -18.99 9.30 -2.61
C GLY A 130 -18.88 9.53 -1.11
N LEU A 131 -19.43 10.65 -0.62
CA LEU A 131 -19.69 10.80 0.79
C LEU A 131 -21.04 10.13 1.09
N LEU A 132 -21.06 9.17 2.01
CA LEU A 132 -22.32 8.57 2.46
C LEU A 132 -23.24 9.65 3.05
N SER A 133 -24.55 9.47 2.84
CA SER A 133 -25.55 10.34 3.46
C SER A 133 -25.36 10.38 4.96
N HIS A 134 -25.29 11.57 5.53
CA HIS A 134 -25.25 11.77 6.97
C HIS A 134 -26.20 12.91 7.35
N SER A 135 -26.65 12.91 8.60
CA SER A 135 -27.54 13.94 9.15
C SER A 135 -26.89 14.65 10.32
N HIS A 136 -27.13 15.94 10.45
CA HIS A 136 -26.79 16.71 11.63
C HIS A 136 -28.02 16.88 12.52
N ASN A 137 -27.85 16.71 13.83
CA ASN A 137 -28.87 17.10 14.80
C ASN A 137 -28.59 18.53 15.25
N ALA A 138 -29.53 19.45 14.97
CA ALA A 138 -29.45 20.81 15.48
C ALA A 138 -29.87 20.80 16.96
N VAL A 139 -28.89 20.87 17.86
CA VAL A 139 -29.17 21.06 19.30
C VAL A 139 -29.31 22.57 19.55
N THR A 140 -30.54 23.06 19.67
CA THR A 140 -30.76 24.44 20.11
C THR A 140 -30.70 24.49 21.64
N PRO A 141 -29.86 25.36 22.25
CA PRO A 141 -29.74 25.47 23.71
C PRO A 141 -31.04 25.88 24.41
N ASN A 142 -31.95 26.53 23.68
CA ASN A 142 -33.31 26.76 24.12
C ASN A 142 -34.25 25.80 23.36
N PRO A 143 -35.21 25.15 24.03
CA PRO A 143 -36.32 24.55 23.32
C PRO A 143 -36.98 25.66 22.50
N ILE A 144 -37.02 25.48 21.19
CA ILE A 144 -37.99 26.22 20.37
C ILE A 144 -39.34 25.71 20.89
N THR A 145 -39.93 26.43 21.83
CA THR A 145 -41.30 26.20 22.24
C THR A 145 -42.15 26.51 21.01
N ASN A 146 -42.46 25.46 20.25
CA ASN A 146 -43.49 25.52 19.23
C ASN A 146 -44.79 25.90 19.95
N SER A 147 -45.14 27.18 19.94
CA SER A 147 -46.51 27.61 20.14
C SER A 147 -47.33 26.87 19.08
N ALA A 148 -48.30 26.07 19.52
CA ALA A 148 -48.99 25.05 18.73
C ALA A 148 -49.88 25.55 17.57
N ASP A 149 -49.58 26.71 16.98
CA ASP A 149 -50.47 27.40 16.03
C ASP A 149 -49.87 27.64 14.63
N ALA A 150 -48.60 27.30 14.40
CA ALA A 150 -48.04 27.32 13.05
C ALA A 150 -46.99 26.23 12.89
N SER A 151 -47.24 25.29 11.97
CA SER A 151 -46.25 24.31 11.55
C SER A 151 -45.09 25.03 10.85
N VAL A 152 -44.04 25.39 11.60
CA VAL A 152 -42.83 25.96 11.01
C VAL A 152 -42.05 24.82 10.35
N ASN A 153 -42.10 24.73 9.03
CA ASN A 153 -41.30 23.80 8.25
C ASN A 153 -39.85 24.32 8.15
N LEU A 154 -39.11 24.19 9.26
CA LEU A 154 -37.70 24.64 9.38
C LEU A 154 -36.71 23.74 8.63
N LEU A 155 -37.16 22.64 8.03
CA LEU A 155 -36.32 21.54 7.54
C LEU A 155 -36.61 21.12 6.09
N SER A 156 -37.29 21.94 5.28
CA SER A 156 -37.34 21.65 3.84
C SER A 156 -35.98 21.98 3.20
N THR A 157 -35.12 20.98 3.11
CA THR A 157 -33.83 21.04 2.42
C THR A 157 -33.95 21.17 0.90
N SER A 158 -35.17 21.13 0.35
CA SER A 158 -35.46 21.63 -0.99
C SER A 158 -35.61 23.15 -0.92
N GLY A 159 -34.64 23.88 -1.49
CA GLY A 159 -34.64 25.34 -1.54
C GLY A 159 -36.02 25.90 -1.87
N ASN A 160 -36.66 26.53 -0.87
CA ASN A 160 -37.91 27.23 -1.07
C ASN A 160 -37.59 28.68 -1.44
N ALA A 161 -36.92 28.84 -2.58
CA ALA A 161 -36.80 30.14 -3.23
C ALA A 161 -38.13 30.39 -3.96
N ASN A 162 -38.93 31.34 -3.46
CA ASN A 162 -40.06 32.00 -4.13
C ASN A 162 -41.50 31.51 -3.88
N GLY A 163 -41.82 30.94 -2.72
CA GLY A 163 -43.22 30.82 -2.27
C GLY A 163 -43.56 31.91 -1.25
N PRO A 164 -44.50 32.86 -1.51
CA PRO A 164 -44.95 33.78 -0.48
C PRO A 164 -45.79 33.02 0.54
N PHE A 165 -45.19 32.66 1.67
CA PHE A 165 -45.98 32.31 2.85
C PHE A 165 -46.59 33.61 3.38
N ALA A 166 -47.90 33.75 3.27
CA ALA A 166 -48.61 34.83 3.93
C ALA A 166 -48.64 34.53 5.45
N ALA A 167 -47.61 34.97 6.18
CA ALA A 167 -47.61 34.92 7.63
C ALA A 167 -48.30 36.17 8.19
N SER A 168 -49.55 36.03 8.66
CA SER A 168 -50.24 37.06 9.43
C SER A 168 -49.78 37.04 10.89
N GLY A 169 -48.48 37.23 11.13
CA GLY A 169 -47.87 37.25 12.45
C GLY A 169 -46.44 37.77 12.38
N SER A 170 -45.99 38.45 13.43
CA SER A 170 -44.63 39.00 13.53
C SER A 170 -43.59 37.92 13.23
N GLU A 171 -42.98 37.97 12.05
CA GLU A 171 -41.95 37.05 11.62
C GLU A 171 -40.68 37.29 12.44
N THR A 172 -40.47 36.47 13.47
CA THR A 172 -39.15 36.36 14.09
C THR A 172 -38.26 35.60 13.10
N THR A 173 -37.49 36.32 12.28
CA THR A 173 -36.53 35.73 11.35
C THR A 173 -35.42 35.04 12.16
N GLY A 174 -35.55 33.74 12.38
CA GLY A 174 -34.50 32.91 12.96
C GLY A 174 -33.57 32.41 11.84
N THR A 175 -32.37 32.97 11.73
CA THR A 175 -31.33 32.37 10.88
C THR A 175 -30.75 31.14 11.57
N ILE A 176 -30.98 29.96 10.98
CA ILE A 176 -30.18 28.77 11.29
C ILE A 176 -28.85 28.95 10.56
N THR A 177 -27.82 29.36 11.29
CA THR A 177 -26.46 29.34 10.76
C THR A 177 -25.95 27.90 10.80
N VAL A 178 -26.01 27.22 9.66
CA VAL A 178 -25.23 25.98 9.47
C VAL A 178 -23.78 26.41 9.36
N ASN A 179 -23.06 26.41 10.47
CA ASN A 179 -21.61 26.53 10.45
C ASN A 179 -21.07 25.24 9.85
N SER A 180 -20.82 25.24 8.54
CA SER A 180 -19.96 24.24 7.91
C SER A 180 -18.54 24.42 8.47
N THR A 181 -18.30 23.88 9.66
CA THR A 181 -16.98 23.82 10.31
C THR A 181 -16.10 22.75 9.69
N GLY A 182 -16.58 22.06 8.65
CA GLY A 182 -15.74 21.29 7.75
C GLY A 182 -14.69 22.23 7.17
N ALA A 183 -13.48 22.17 7.69
CA ALA A 183 -12.34 22.83 7.10
C ALA A 183 -12.29 22.44 5.61
N ALA A 184 -11.93 23.38 4.72
CA ALA A 184 -11.53 23.04 3.37
C ALA A 184 -10.61 21.83 3.47
N THR A 185 -10.97 20.73 2.81
CA THR A 185 -10.32 19.43 3.02
C THR A 185 -8.83 19.58 2.75
N LEU A 186 -8.06 19.77 3.81
CA LEU A 186 -6.62 19.56 3.79
C LEU A 186 -6.50 18.06 3.69
N LEU A 187 -6.35 17.58 2.45
CA LEU A 187 -5.92 16.22 2.22
C LEU A 187 -4.76 15.93 3.19
N PRO A 188 -4.75 14.77 3.87
CA PRO A 188 -3.63 14.40 4.70
C PRO A 188 -2.32 14.61 3.92
N PRO A 189 -1.24 15.09 4.55
CA PRO A 189 0.04 15.25 3.87
C PRO A 189 0.39 14.00 3.07
N SER A 190 0.62 14.15 1.76
CA SER A 190 0.84 13.05 0.83
C SER A 190 2.23 13.12 0.21
N VAL A 191 2.86 11.97 -0.03
CA VAL A 191 4.11 11.87 -0.79
C VAL A 191 3.80 11.57 -2.25
N GLY A 192 4.33 12.38 -3.17
CA GLY A 192 4.23 12.14 -4.60
C GLY A 192 5.18 11.02 -5.04
N LEU A 193 4.63 9.97 -5.63
CA LEU A 193 5.38 8.84 -6.21
C LEU A 193 4.92 8.62 -7.65
N ILE A 194 5.83 8.19 -8.54
CA ILE A 194 5.46 7.81 -9.91
C ILE A 194 4.96 6.37 -9.92
N LEU A 195 3.79 6.16 -10.51
CA LEU A 195 3.21 4.85 -10.71
C LEU A 195 3.75 4.24 -12.01
N CYS A 196 4.37 3.07 -11.92
CA CYS A 196 4.97 2.40 -13.05
C CYS A 196 4.44 0.97 -13.20
N LYS A 197 4.20 0.56 -14.44
CA LYS A 197 3.74 -0.77 -14.84
C LYS A 197 4.86 -1.52 -15.56
N LYS A 198 5.11 -2.76 -15.14
CA LYS A 198 6.09 -3.63 -15.77
C LYS A 198 5.63 -3.98 -17.18
N VAL A 199 6.49 -3.71 -18.17
CA VAL A 199 6.31 -4.14 -19.57
C VAL A 199 6.69 -5.60 -19.68
#